data_AF-A0A8H3ZVU6-F1
#
_entry.id   AF-A0A8H3ZVU6-F1
#
_cell.length_a   1.000
_cell.length_b   1.000
_cell.length_c   1.000
_cell.angle_alpha   90.00
_cell.angle_beta   90.00
_cell.angle_gamma   90.00
#
_symmetry.space_group_name_H-M   'P 1'
#
loop_
_entity.id
_entity.type
_entity.pdbx_description
1 polymer ?
#
loop_
_entity_poly.entity_id
_entity_poly.type
_entity_poly.pdbx_seq_one_letter_code
_entity_poly.pdbx_strand_id
1 'polypeptide(L)'
;MHYSYFEYPISRPYPFKWFTPVAITGCIILTVVFSLVNLTSNGFDLKPLYTTDVNGTEAAANARWFNKPPFNWQGDMDVECQPYLLTVGDSFFTSNHGFRYKVKSIELPTGDPESPDIRSSIGYKNTTLERCFLSKMFIKLMKSDPARLPSWWISFKNTVAAATLQCTVVSDVGLAEVAMETEYEGETEPVYDYVMNSNYQTRASVWWGTRLSNAYFIGILSAASQIPGVEVVSETFLNRARLIFNGNRSRSDLRSEALFDLRWSFQFENSLVVTSDSDFDYDTTPYNSDFWASPTLTEALHYSKIMHSLFALDLGNCDSPNLLVDEDGLNYAILDPNNSNRLPGGILGNFTDENRLDNHRFTMLPRPDADKSLIRGTVPLKESYKTIQPLMGPLSCEKATIAAQYLCSVPKQKSVGVMLLAIVLADLVFLQAAWKLLQWTADSRMANRPQMKFCEGCLDAQGGSGGVELENQPRGRQQAGSSLRPNDRYVRLHSRE
;
A
#
# COMPACT_ATOMS: atom_id res chain seq x y z
N MET A 1 58.77 -32.36 -57.80
CA MET A 1 59.24 -31.42 -56.77
C MET A 1 58.04 -31.02 -55.93
N HIS A 2 57.99 -31.43 -54.66
CA HIS A 2 56.94 -31.01 -53.73
C HIS A 2 57.50 -29.92 -52.83
N TYR A 3 56.94 -28.71 -52.91
CA TYR A 3 57.19 -27.67 -51.93
C TYR A 3 56.09 -27.74 -50.87
N SER A 4 56.50 -27.87 -49.61
CA SER A 4 55.62 -27.71 -48.45
C SER A 4 55.41 -26.22 -48.21
N TYR A 5 54.14 -25.78 -48.20
CA TYR A 5 53.72 -24.41 -47.85
C TYR A 5 53.49 -24.21 -46.34
N PHE A 6 53.89 -25.18 -45.51
CA PHE A 6 53.75 -25.07 -44.06
C PHE A 6 54.93 -24.27 -43.48
N GLU A 7 54.74 -22.96 -43.33
CA GLU A 7 55.53 -22.14 -42.42
C GLU A 7 54.97 -22.29 -40.99
N TYR A 8 55.84 -22.66 -40.04
CA TYR A 8 55.52 -22.60 -38.62
C TYR A 8 56.16 -21.34 -38.04
N PRO A 9 55.42 -20.54 -37.25
CA PRO A 9 56.04 -19.44 -36.53
C PRO A 9 57.08 -20.00 -35.55
N ILE A 10 58.30 -19.49 -35.61
CA ILE A 10 59.37 -19.86 -34.67
C ILE A 10 58.97 -19.35 -33.27
N SER A 11 58.38 -20.23 -32.45
CA SER A 11 58.07 -19.94 -31.05
C SER A 11 59.34 -20.09 -30.22
N ARG A 12 60.05 -18.99 -29.95
CA ARG A 12 61.13 -19.01 -28.96
C ARG A 12 60.55 -18.90 -27.55
N PRO A 13 61.12 -19.64 -26.56
CA PRO A 13 60.77 -19.39 -25.17
C PRO A 13 61.17 -17.96 -24.79
N TYR A 14 60.32 -17.28 -24.02
CA TYR A 14 60.63 -15.96 -23.51
C TYR A 14 61.93 -16.02 -22.67
N PRO A 15 62.92 -15.15 -22.92
CA PRO A 15 64.23 -15.22 -22.24
C PRO A 15 64.19 -14.74 -20.79
N PHE A 16 63.03 -14.30 -20.31
CA PHE A 16 62.84 -13.78 -18.96
C PHE A 16 62.52 -14.92 -17.99
N LYS A 17 63.49 -15.26 -17.13
CA LYS A 17 63.31 -16.27 -16.06
C LYS A 17 62.18 -15.93 -15.07
N TRP A 18 61.77 -14.65 -15.00
CA TRP A 18 60.67 -14.18 -14.16
C TRP A 18 59.29 -14.31 -14.82
N PHE A 19 59.21 -14.57 -16.13
CA PHE A 19 57.94 -14.61 -16.84
C PHE A 19 57.06 -15.79 -16.40
N THR A 20 57.63 -16.99 -16.31
CA THR A 20 56.92 -18.20 -15.86
C THR A 20 56.39 -18.08 -14.42
N PRO A 21 57.18 -17.69 -13.41
CA PRO A 21 56.66 -17.54 -12.05
C PRO A 21 55.65 -16.41 -11.92
N VAL A 22 55.78 -15.31 -12.69
CA VAL A 22 54.77 -14.24 -12.73
C VAL A 22 53.48 -14.71 -13.41
N ALA A 23 53.57 -15.46 -14.50
CA ALA A 23 52.39 -16.01 -15.17
C ALA A 23 51.63 -17.00 -14.27
N ILE A 24 52.34 -17.89 -13.56
CA ILE A 24 51.70 -18.85 -12.64
C ILE A 24 51.07 -18.11 -11.44
N THR A 25 51.84 -17.26 -10.77
CA THR A 25 51.34 -16.50 -9.60
C THR A 25 50.20 -15.57 -9.99
N GLY A 26 50.34 -14.87 -11.12
CA GLY A 26 49.31 -14.00 -11.68
C GLY A 26 48.04 -14.77 -12.07
N CYS A 27 48.17 -15.96 -12.66
CA CYS A 27 47.04 -16.82 -12.99
C CYS A 27 46.28 -17.25 -11.71
N ILE A 28 46.98 -17.67 -10.66
CA ILE A 28 46.34 -18.05 -9.38
C ILE A 28 45.58 -16.86 -8.78
N ILE A 29 46.22 -15.70 -8.69
CA ILE A 29 45.59 -14.49 -8.12
C ILE A 29 44.39 -14.07 -8.97
N LEU A 30 44.53 -14.01 -10.29
CA LEU A 30 43.44 -13.63 -11.19
C LEU A 30 42.29 -14.64 -11.15
N THR A 31 42.58 -15.93 -11.01
CA THR A 31 41.53 -16.95 -10.86
C THR A 31 40.71 -16.68 -9.60
N VAL A 32 41.37 -16.46 -8.45
CA VAL A 32 40.67 -16.14 -7.18
C VAL A 32 39.84 -14.86 -7.31
N VAL A 33 40.40 -13.81 -7.91
CA VAL A 33 39.73 -12.52 -8.07
C VAL A 33 38.53 -12.63 -9.03
N PHE A 34 38.71 -13.27 -10.19
CA PHE A 34 37.64 -13.44 -11.16
C PHE A 34 36.54 -14.35 -10.63
N SER A 35 36.86 -15.43 -9.92
CA SER A 35 35.85 -16.28 -9.29
C SER A 35 34.99 -15.49 -8.28
N LEU A 36 35.59 -14.60 -7.49
CA LEU A 36 34.87 -13.72 -6.55
C LEU A 36 33.95 -12.73 -7.28
N VAL A 37 34.44 -12.07 -8.34
CA VAL A 37 33.66 -11.10 -9.14
C VAL A 37 32.52 -11.80 -9.91
N ASN A 38 32.80 -13.00 -10.45
CA ASN A 38 31.82 -13.78 -11.19
C ASN A 38 30.78 -14.44 -10.28
N LEU A 39 31.13 -14.77 -9.03
CA LEU A 39 30.16 -15.23 -8.05
C LEU A 39 29.08 -14.18 -7.79
N THR A 40 29.45 -12.91 -7.67
CA THR A 40 28.49 -11.83 -7.38
C THR A 40 27.65 -11.47 -8.61
N SER A 41 28.26 -11.44 -9.79
CA SER A 41 27.58 -11.04 -11.03
C SER A 41 26.74 -12.17 -11.65
N ASN A 42 27.21 -13.42 -11.59
CA ASN A 42 26.57 -14.55 -12.27
C ASN A 42 25.91 -15.55 -11.32
N GLY A 43 26.20 -15.49 -10.01
CA GLY A 43 25.72 -16.49 -9.04
C GLY A 43 24.29 -16.29 -8.54
N PHE A 44 23.66 -15.17 -8.89
CA PHE A 44 22.34 -14.79 -8.39
C PHE A 44 21.42 -14.41 -9.55
N ASP A 45 20.12 -14.70 -9.39
CA ASP A 45 19.04 -14.23 -10.27
C ASP A 45 18.01 -13.45 -9.43
N LEU A 46 17.44 -12.39 -9.99
CA LEU A 46 16.30 -11.72 -9.40
C LEU A 46 15.05 -12.61 -9.55
N LYS A 47 14.37 -12.89 -8.44
CA LYS A 47 13.10 -13.62 -8.44
C LYS A 47 11.98 -12.78 -7.81
N PRO A 48 10.76 -12.85 -8.35
CA PRO A 48 9.60 -12.20 -7.75
C PRO A 48 9.28 -12.80 -6.38
N LEU A 49 9.09 -11.94 -5.39
CA LEU A 49 8.63 -12.26 -4.04
C LEU A 49 7.46 -11.33 -3.70
N TYR A 50 6.34 -11.90 -3.26
CA TYR A 50 5.24 -11.13 -2.71
C TYR A 50 5.50 -10.86 -1.23
N THR A 51 5.45 -9.60 -0.81
CA THR A 51 5.67 -9.18 0.58
C THR A 51 4.65 -8.13 0.99
N THR A 52 4.35 -8.06 2.28
CA THR A 52 3.58 -6.95 2.88
C THR A 52 4.50 -5.89 3.50
N ASP A 53 5.77 -6.23 3.77
CA ASP A 53 6.77 -5.32 4.33
C ASP A 53 7.81 -4.94 3.26
N VAL A 54 7.49 -3.89 2.51
CA VAL A 54 8.36 -3.34 1.45
C VAL A 54 9.68 -2.86 2.03
N ASN A 55 9.64 -2.05 3.08
CA ASN A 55 10.81 -1.39 3.65
C ASN A 55 11.78 -2.40 4.26
N GLY A 56 11.27 -3.38 5.00
CA GLY A 56 12.11 -4.45 5.55
C GLY A 56 12.72 -5.34 4.47
N THR A 57 11.97 -5.63 3.40
CA THR A 57 12.45 -6.47 2.30
C THR A 57 13.55 -5.77 1.50
N GLU A 58 13.36 -4.51 1.12
CA GLU A 58 14.36 -3.72 0.40
C GLU A 58 15.62 -3.51 1.26
N ALA A 59 15.45 -3.12 2.53
CA ALA A 59 16.58 -2.90 3.44
C ALA A 59 17.40 -4.17 3.69
N ALA A 60 16.74 -5.31 3.95
CA ALA A 60 17.42 -6.58 4.21
C ALA A 60 18.15 -7.12 2.97
N ALA A 61 17.60 -6.92 1.78
CA ALA A 61 18.21 -7.39 0.56
C ALA A 61 19.36 -6.49 0.10
N ASN A 62 19.19 -5.16 0.18
CA ASN A 62 20.23 -4.19 -0.22
C ASN A 62 21.38 -4.10 0.80
N ALA A 63 21.17 -4.53 2.05
CA ALA A 63 22.23 -4.63 3.05
C ALA A 63 23.24 -5.77 2.77
N ARG A 64 22.93 -6.71 1.86
CA ARG A 64 23.78 -7.88 1.58
C ARG A 64 25.12 -7.47 0.98
N TRP A 65 26.18 -8.15 1.38
CA TRP A 65 27.56 -7.81 1.01
C TRP A 65 27.79 -7.76 -0.51
N PHE A 66 27.11 -8.61 -1.28
CA PHE A 66 27.26 -8.69 -2.74
C PHE A 66 26.53 -7.58 -3.49
N ASN A 67 25.61 -6.86 -2.83
CA ASN A 67 24.94 -5.68 -3.40
C ASN A 67 25.73 -4.37 -3.15
N LYS A 68 26.89 -4.44 -2.51
CA LYS A 68 27.73 -3.26 -2.21
C LYS A 68 28.91 -3.12 -3.18
N PRO A 69 29.44 -1.90 -3.37
CA PRO A 69 30.71 -1.72 -4.08
C PRO A 69 31.85 -2.49 -3.37
N PRO A 70 32.78 -3.15 -4.10
CA PRO A 70 32.96 -3.13 -5.56
C PRO A 70 32.21 -4.24 -6.33
N PHE A 71 31.35 -5.00 -5.67
CA PHE A 71 30.74 -6.21 -6.22
C PHE A 71 29.49 -5.95 -7.06
N ASN A 72 28.77 -4.86 -6.77
CA ASN A 72 27.65 -4.34 -7.55
C ASN A 72 27.88 -2.85 -7.81
N TRP A 73 28.55 -2.52 -8.92
CA TRP A 73 28.79 -1.12 -9.32
C TRP A 73 27.68 -0.52 -10.18
N GLN A 74 26.88 -1.36 -10.85
CA GLN A 74 25.82 -0.91 -11.76
C GLN A 74 24.45 -0.82 -11.08
N GLY A 75 24.27 -1.39 -9.89
CA GLY A 75 22.99 -1.39 -9.19
C GLY A 75 22.02 -2.45 -9.71
N ASP A 76 22.45 -3.32 -10.63
CA ASP A 76 21.59 -4.30 -11.32
C ASP A 76 20.94 -5.33 -10.37
N MET A 77 21.48 -5.45 -9.15
CA MET A 77 21.01 -6.38 -8.11
C MET A 77 20.27 -5.68 -6.96
N ASP A 78 20.04 -4.37 -7.09
CA ASP A 78 19.29 -3.60 -6.10
C ASP A 78 17.83 -4.05 -6.12
N VAL A 79 17.31 -4.35 -4.94
CA VAL A 79 15.93 -4.77 -4.77
C VAL A 79 15.05 -3.54 -4.78
N GLU A 80 14.17 -3.49 -5.77
CA GLU A 80 13.09 -2.52 -5.85
C GLU A 80 11.74 -3.26 -5.89
N CYS A 81 10.84 -2.85 -5.02
CA CYS A 81 9.47 -3.31 -5.00
C CYS A 81 8.59 -2.42 -5.87
N GLN A 82 7.75 -3.06 -6.69
CA GLN A 82 6.77 -2.37 -7.50
C GLN A 82 5.69 -1.73 -6.61
N PRO A 83 5.30 -0.47 -6.88
CA PRO A 83 4.21 0.17 -6.15
C PRO A 83 2.89 -0.56 -6.41
N TYR A 84 2.04 -0.61 -5.39
CA TYR A 84 0.66 -1.05 -5.54
C TYR A 84 -0.12 0.03 -6.30
N LEU A 85 -0.78 -0.35 -7.39
CA LEU A 85 -1.57 0.57 -8.18
C LEU A 85 -2.93 0.78 -7.50
N LEU A 86 -3.13 1.94 -6.88
CA LEU A 86 -4.39 2.34 -6.28
C LEU A 86 -5.26 2.99 -7.37
N THR A 87 -6.39 2.38 -7.74
CA THR A 87 -7.28 2.90 -8.77
C THR A 87 -8.64 3.34 -8.23
N VAL A 88 -9.26 4.31 -8.90
CA VAL A 88 -10.62 4.75 -8.57
C VAL A 88 -11.60 3.60 -8.78
N GLY A 89 -12.40 3.31 -7.75
CA GLY A 89 -13.34 2.18 -7.72
C GLY A 89 -12.82 0.96 -6.97
N ASP A 90 -11.52 0.85 -6.71
CA ASP A 90 -10.95 -0.25 -5.93
C ASP A 90 -11.42 -0.21 -4.48
N SER A 91 -11.56 -1.40 -3.89
CA SER A 91 -11.82 -1.55 -2.47
C SER A 91 -10.56 -2.05 -1.74
N PHE A 92 -10.29 -1.48 -0.58
CA PHE A 92 -9.16 -1.90 0.26
C PHE A 92 -9.52 -1.88 1.75
N PHE A 93 -8.68 -2.55 2.52
CA PHE A 93 -8.64 -2.46 3.98
C PHE A 93 -7.34 -1.77 4.40
N THR A 94 -7.32 -1.24 5.61
CA THR A 94 -6.11 -0.75 6.26
C THR A 94 -5.35 -1.90 6.93
N SER A 95 -4.08 -1.68 7.29
CA SER A 95 -3.31 -2.54 8.20
C SER A 95 -3.98 -2.67 9.57
N ASN A 96 -4.79 -1.68 9.92
CA ASN A 96 -5.61 -1.67 11.11
C ASN A 96 -6.90 -2.49 10.93
N HIS A 97 -7.22 -3.07 9.78
CA HIS A 97 -8.31 -4.06 9.65
C HIS A 97 -9.66 -3.61 10.27
N GLY A 98 -10.02 -2.33 10.10
CA GLY A 98 -11.32 -1.81 10.51
C GLY A 98 -12.34 -1.97 9.39
N PHE A 99 -12.50 -0.91 8.58
CA PHE A 99 -13.55 -0.83 7.56
C PHE A 99 -13.03 -1.17 6.17
N ARG A 100 -13.98 -1.55 5.31
CA ARG A 100 -13.76 -1.62 3.87
C ARG A 100 -14.00 -0.24 3.26
N TYR A 101 -12.98 0.30 2.61
CA TYR A 101 -13.04 1.58 1.89
C TYR A 101 -13.07 1.33 0.40
N LYS A 102 -13.75 2.22 -0.33
CA LYS A 102 -13.76 2.26 -1.79
C LYS A 102 -13.20 3.60 -2.25
N VAL A 103 -12.23 3.59 -3.16
CA VAL A 103 -11.63 4.82 -3.70
C VAL A 103 -12.64 5.52 -4.60
N LYS A 104 -12.87 6.82 -4.37
CA LYS A 104 -13.84 7.64 -5.08
C LYS A 104 -13.19 8.66 -6.01
N SER A 105 -12.17 9.37 -5.53
CA SER A 105 -11.35 10.27 -6.34
C SER A 105 -9.92 10.28 -5.84
N ILE A 106 -9.01 10.61 -6.76
CA ILE A 106 -7.59 10.80 -6.47
C ILE A 106 -7.20 12.13 -7.11
N GLU A 107 -6.75 13.06 -6.28
CA GLU A 107 -6.46 14.44 -6.64
C GLU A 107 -5.03 14.75 -6.24
N LEU A 108 -4.22 15.24 -7.19
CA LEU A 108 -2.89 15.73 -6.88
C LEU A 108 -2.98 17.24 -6.66
N PRO A 109 -2.43 17.76 -5.55
CA PRO A 109 -2.42 19.19 -5.27
C PRO A 109 -1.57 19.89 -6.32
N THR A 110 -2.23 20.68 -7.16
CA THR A 110 -1.61 21.66 -8.05
C THR A 110 -1.38 22.96 -7.29
N GLY A 111 -0.46 23.81 -7.79
CA GLY A 111 -0.25 25.15 -7.24
C GLY A 111 -1.50 26.05 -7.29
N ASP A 112 -2.51 25.64 -8.05
CA ASP A 112 -3.85 26.23 -8.08
C ASP A 112 -4.87 25.28 -7.41
N PRO A 113 -5.51 25.68 -6.30
CA PRO A 113 -6.52 24.89 -5.61
C PRO A 113 -7.86 24.77 -6.37
N GLU A 114 -8.11 25.59 -7.40
CA GLU A 114 -9.35 25.53 -8.18
C GLU A 114 -9.30 24.48 -9.31
N SER A 115 -8.12 23.95 -9.64
CA SER A 115 -7.94 22.97 -10.72
C SER A 115 -7.00 21.81 -10.34
N PRO A 116 -7.37 20.94 -9.37
CA PRO A 116 -6.57 19.78 -9.02
C PRO A 116 -6.35 18.84 -10.22
N ASP A 117 -5.17 18.22 -10.32
CA ASP A 117 -4.90 17.17 -11.31
C ASP A 117 -5.59 15.87 -10.85
N ILE A 118 -6.73 15.56 -11.47
CA ILE A 118 -7.54 14.38 -11.15
C ILE A 118 -7.00 13.17 -11.91
N ARG A 119 -6.67 12.10 -11.18
CA ARG A 119 -6.16 10.86 -11.76
C ARG A 119 -7.09 9.68 -11.51
N SER A 120 -7.08 8.74 -12.44
CA SER A 120 -7.77 7.45 -12.29
C SER A 120 -6.97 6.46 -11.43
N SER A 121 -5.65 6.68 -11.27
CA SER A 121 -4.76 5.77 -10.55
C SER A 121 -3.47 6.44 -10.12
N ILE A 122 -2.89 5.97 -9.01
CA ILE A 122 -1.56 6.37 -8.50
C ILE A 122 -0.78 5.14 -8.00
N GLY A 123 0.55 5.20 -8.02
CA GLY A 123 1.40 4.20 -7.38
C GLY A 123 1.55 4.47 -5.89
N TYR A 124 1.16 3.51 -5.05
CA TYR A 124 1.29 3.57 -3.60
C TYR A 124 2.34 2.59 -3.09
N LYS A 125 3.23 3.00 -2.18
CA LYS A 125 4.35 2.18 -1.69
C LYS A 125 4.39 2.08 -0.16
N ASN A 126 3.35 1.49 0.43
CA ASN A 126 3.25 1.19 1.87
C ASN A 126 3.55 2.40 2.79
N THR A 127 3.15 3.59 2.38
CA THR A 127 3.34 4.83 3.17
C THR A 127 2.16 5.04 4.10
N THR A 128 2.38 5.61 5.28
CA THR A 128 1.28 5.86 6.21
C THR A 128 0.23 6.80 5.63
N LEU A 129 -1.04 6.55 5.95
CA LEU A 129 -2.13 7.47 5.63
C LEU A 129 -2.03 8.68 6.56
N GLU A 130 -1.98 9.88 6.00
CA GLU A 130 -1.80 11.12 6.77
C GLU A 130 -2.99 12.06 6.59
N ARG A 131 -3.21 12.94 7.58
CA ARG A 131 -4.24 14.00 7.55
C ARG A 131 -5.63 13.49 7.13
N CYS A 132 -5.97 12.30 7.60
CA CYS A 132 -7.26 11.68 7.32
C CYS A 132 -8.38 12.35 8.11
N PHE A 133 -9.43 12.81 7.44
CA PHE A 133 -10.57 13.39 8.13
C PHE A 133 -11.89 12.96 7.50
N LEU A 134 -12.93 12.92 8.33
CA LEU A 134 -14.29 12.63 7.89
C LEU A 134 -14.88 13.88 7.22
N SER A 135 -14.90 13.87 5.88
CA SER A 135 -15.42 14.97 5.08
C SER A 135 -16.95 15.04 5.13
N LYS A 136 -17.61 13.88 5.10
CA LYS A 136 -19.06 13.81 5.09
C LYS A 136 -19.57 12.54 5.76
N MET A 137 -20.51 12.69 6.68
CA MET A 137 -21.34 11.59 7.17
C MET A 137 -22.76 11.74 6.63
N PHE A 138 -23.31 10.65 6.13
CA PHE A 138 -24.60 10.60 5.47
C PHE A 138 -25.46 9.52 6.10
N ILE A 139 -26.62 9.91 6.64
CA ILE A 139 -27.57 8.97 7.24
C ILE A 139 -28.90 9.11 6.53
N LYS A 140 -29.35 8.01 5.92
CA LYS A 140 -30.61 7.93 5.18
C LYS A 140 -31.55 7.00 5.91
N LEU A 141 -32.54 7.57 6.60
CA LEU A 141 -33.60 6.81 7.25
C LEU A 141 -34.68 6.47 6.24
N MET A 142 -35.06 5.19 6.16
CA MET A 142 -36.15 4.75 5.31
C MET A 142 -37.05 3.78 6.07
N LYS A 143 -38.34 4.13 6.15
CA LYS A 143 -39.34 3.27 6.73
C LYS A 143 -39.70 2.12 5.77
N SER A 144 -39.83 0.91 6.29
CA SER A 144 -40.16 -0.32 5.57
C SER A 144 -41.65 -0.68 5.62
N ASP A 145 -42.41 -0.05 6.53
CA ASP A 145 -43.83 -0.30 6.76
C ASP A 145 -44.65 0.99 6.84
N PRO A 146 -45.99 0.92 6.69
CA PRO A 146 -46.87 2.07 6.82
C PRO A 146 -47.41 2.29 8.25
N ALA A 147 -46.81 1.71 9.29
CA ALA A 147 -47.30 1.86 10.66
C ALA A 147 -47.28 3.34 11.07
N ARG A 148 -48.38 3.83 11.65
CA ARG A 148 -48.44 5.22 12.14
C ARG A 148 -47.46 5.42 13.30
N LEU A 149 -46.96 6.65 13.45
CA LEU A 149 -46.09 7.01 14.57
C LEU A 149 -46.94 7.28 15.83
N PRO A 150 -46.42 7.02 17.04
CA PRO A 150 -45.13 6.40 17.31
C PRO A 150 -45.10 4.93 16.85
N SER A 151 -44.07 4.57 16.08
CA SER A 151 -43.87 3.22 15.54
C SER A 151 -42.64 2.59 16.20
N TRP A 152 -42.38 1.34 15.87
CA TRP A 152 -41.20 0.66 16.39
C TRP A 152 -39.95 1.06 15.59
N TRP A 153 -38.78 1.03 16.22
CA TRP A 153 -37.50 1.37 15.57
C TRP A 153 -37.19 0.45 14.38
N ILE A 154 -37.67 -0.81 14.44
CA ILE A 154 -37.51 -1.80 13.36
C ILE A 154 -38.21 -1.37 12.06
N SER A 155 -39.19 -0.46 12.16
CA SER A 155 -39.82 0.13 10.98
C SER A 155 -38.82 0.84 10.09
N PHE A 156 -37.64 1.24 10.59
CA PHE A 156 -36.59 1.89 9.80
C PHE A 156 -35.49 0.93 9.31
N LYS A 157 -35.83 -0.34 9.08
CA LYS A 157 -34.85 -1.39 8.68
C LYS A 157 -34.05 -1.08 7.40
N ASN A 158 -34.57 -0.26 6.49
CA ASN A 158 -33.88 0.07 5.23
C ASN A 158 -32.96 1.31 5.36
N THR A 159 -32.43 1.55 6.55
CA THR A 159 -31.58 2.72 6.84
C THR A 159 -30.14 2.46 6.41
N VAL A 160 -29.53 3.47 5.79
CA VAL A 160 -28.15 3.43 5.31
C VAL A 160 -27.33 4.53 5.96
N ALA A 161 -26.13 4.20 6.43
CA ALA A 161 -25.12 5.16 6.86
C ALA A 161 -23.90 5.08 5.93
N ALA A 162 -23.54 6.18 5.29
CA ALA A 162 -22.37 6.26 4.42
C ALA A 162 -21.44 7.38 4.87
N ALA A 163 -20.14 7.15 4.80
CA ALA A 163 -19.12 8.11 5.15
C ALA A 163 -18.18 8.34 3.95
N THR A 164 -17.87 9.62 3.71
CA THR A 164 -16.81 10.03 2.79
C THR A 164 -15.66 10.60 3.60
N LEU A 165 -14.48 10.05 3.38
CA LEU A 165 -13.25 10.42 4.06
C LEU A 165 -12.23 10.91 3.04
N GLN A 166 -11.35 11.81 3.47
CA GLN A 166 -10.27 12.32 2.66
C GLN A 166 -8.97 12.14 3.43
N CYS A 167 -7.96 11.56 2.77
CA CYS A 167 -6.62 11.33 3.32
C CYS A 167 -5.56 11.81 2.35
N THR A 168 -4.42 12.23 2.89
CA THR A 168 -3.21 12.46 2.12
C THR A 168 -2.36 11.19 2.11
N VAL A 169 -1.89 10.79 0.93
CA VAL A 169 -0.95 9.68 0.74
C VAL A 169 0.27 10.13 -0.03
N VAL A 170 1.41 9.51 0.22
CA VAL A 170 2.63 9.72 -0.55
C VAL A 170 2.63 8.70 -1.70
N SER A 171 2.54 9.21 -2.92
CA SER A 171 2.58 8.42 -4.15
C SER A 171 3.92 8.50 -4.87
N ASP A 172 4.07 7.74 -5.94
CA ASP A 172 5.20 7.80 -6.88
C ASP A 172 5.36 9.17 -7.57
N VAL A 173 4.27 9.93 -7.72
CA VAL A 173 4.27 11.26 -8.35
C VAL A 173 4.36 12.41 -7.33
N GLY A 174 4.23 12.11 -6.03
CA GLY A 174 4.24 13.10 -4.95
C GLY A 174 3.06 12.92 -3.99
N LEU A 175 2.69 13.98 -3.27
CA LEU A 175 1.52 13.94 -2.39
C LEU A 175 0.24 13.84 -3.22
N ALA A 176 -0.67 12.97 -2.82
CA ALA A 176 -2.00 12.85 -3.42
C ALA A 176 -3.07 12.87 -2.32
N GLU A 177 -4.17 13.56 -2.57
CA GLU A 177 -5.38 13.52 -1.75
C GLU A 177 -6.31 12.44 -2.32
N VAL A 178 -6.63 11.45 -1.50
CA VAL A 178 -7.49 10.33 -1.86
C VAL A 178 -8.80 10.48 -1.11
N ALA A 179 -9.88 10.65 -1.86
CA ALA A 179 -11.23 10.58 -1.32
C ALA A 179 -11.71 9.13 -1.38
N MET A 180 -12.23 8.64 -0.27
CA MET A 180 -12.73 7.28 -0.14
C MET A 180 -14.10 7.27 0.51
N GLU A 181 -14.87 6.24 0.20
CA GLU A 181 -16.22 6.04 0.68
C GLU A 181 -16.31 4.70 1.39
N THR A 182 -17.04 4.68 2.49
CA THR A 182 -17.41 3.45 3.18
C THR A 182 -18.90 3.54 3.47
N GLU A 183 -19.60 2.45 3.17
CA GLU A 183 -21.04 2.36 3.31
C GLU A 183 -21.36 1.22 4.26
N TYR A 184 -22.21 1.54 5.23
CA TYR A 184 -22.78 0.61 6.18
C TYR A 184 -24.30 0.61 5.97
N GLU A 185 -24.80 -0.50 5.45
CA GLU A 185 -26.23 -0.78 5.51
C GLU A 185 -26.51 -1.30 6.93
N GLY A 186 -27.29 -0.54 7.69
CA GLY A 186 -27.56 -0.87 9.07
C GLY A 186 -28.44 -2.10 9.17
N GLU A 187 -27.85 -3.26 9.48
CA GLU A 187 -28.65 -4.37 9.96
C GLU A 187 -29.17 -4.03 11.36
N THR A 188 -30.47 -4.25 11.59
CA THR A 188 -31.16 -4.03 12.87
C THR A 188 -30.69 -4.98 13.99
N GLU A 189 -29.87 -5.97 13.66
CA GLU A 189 -29.26 -6.91 14.59
C GLU A 189 -27.84 -6.48 14.95
N PRO A 190 -27.34 -6.80 16.17
CA PRO A 190 -26.01 -6.42 16.63
C PRO A 190 -24.94 -7.27 15.93
N VAL A 191 -24.83 -7.13 14.62
CA VAL A 191 -23.77 -7.67 13.80
C VAL A 191 -22.69 -6.60 13.70
N TYR A 192 -21.52 -6.91 14.25
CA TYR A 192 -20.37 -6.01 14.29
C TYR A 192 -19.35 -6.33 13.19
N ASP A 193 -19.80 -7.02 12.14
CA ASP A 193 -18.98 -7.55 11.05
C ASP A 193 -18.47 -6.46 10.08
N TYR A 194 -19.09 -5.29 10.11
CA TYR A 194 -18.61 -4.10 9.39
C TYR A 194 -17.23 -3.60 9.87
N VAL A 195 -16.77 -4.06 11.05
CA VAL A 195 -15.39 -3.93 11.53
C VAL A 195 -14.74 -5.30 11.58
N MET A 196 -13.69 -5.51 10.79
CA MET A 196 -13.09 -6.84 10.65
C MET A 196 -12.41 -7.35 11.92
N ASN A 197 -11.76 -6.47 12.69
CA ASN A 197 -11.12 -6.84 13.96
C ASN A 197 -11.44 -5.84 15.07
N SER A 198 -12.32 -6.24 16.00
CA SER A 198 -12.68 -5.47 17.19
C SER A 198 -12.31 -6.21 18.48
N ASN A 199 -11.15 -6.87 18.58
CA ASN A 199 -10.78 -7.59 19.82
C ASN A 199 -10.61 -6.60 20.99
N TYR A 200 -11.31 -6.86 22.10
CA TYR A 200 -11.35 -5.96 23.27
C TYR A 200 -10.03 -5.88 24.05
N GLN A 201 -9.16 -6.90 23.96
CA GLN A 201 -7.87 -6.95 24.67
C GLN A 201 -6.75 -6.24 23.91
N THR A 202 -6.76 -6.32 22.58
CA THR A 202 -5.71 -5.72 21.75
C THR A 202 -6.15 -4.41 21.12
N ARG A 203 -7.46 -4.19 20.95
CA ARG A 203 -8.05 -3.05 20.24
C ARG A 203 -9.26 -2.48 20.97
N ALA A 204 -9.05 -2.13 22.25
CA ALA A 204 -10.11 -1.64 23.13
C ALA A 204 -10.86 -0.43 22.55
N SER A 205 -10.14 0.55 21.99
CA SER A 205 -10.72 1.75 21.38
C SER A 205 -11.67 1.42 20.21
N VAL A 206 -11.27 0.48 19.34
CA VAL A 206 -12.11 0.03 18.21
C VAL A 206 -13.33 -0.73 18.73
N TRP A 207 -13.15 -1.61 19.74
CA TRP A 207 -14.27 -2.32 20.36
C TRP A 207 -15.30 -1.33 20.93
N TRP A 208 -14.87 -0.35 21.72
CA TRP A 208 -15.75 0.68 22.30
C TRP A 208 -16.49 1.44 21.21
N GLY A 209 -15.76 1.98 20.22
CA GLY A 209 -16.36 2.74 19.13
C GLY A 209 -17.40 1.94 18.34
N THR A 210 -17.14 0.65 18.07
CA THR A 210 -18.04 -0.24 17.32
C THR A 210 -19.31 -0.58 18.09
N ARG A 211 -19.23 -0.72 19.43
CA ARG A 211 -20.42 -1.00 20.26
C ARG A 211 -21.25 0.26 20.48
N LEU A 212 -20.59 1.39 20.72
CA LEU A 212 -21.24 2.69 20.89
C LEU A 212 -21.90 3.16 19.59
N SER A 213 -21.22 3.06 18.45
CA SER A 213 -21.82 3.41 17.15
C SER A 213 -23.13 2.66 16.91
N ASN A 214 -23.19 1.36 17.26
CA ASN A 214 -24.40 0.57 17.11
C ASN A 214 -25.51 1.02 18.08
N ALA A 215 -25.17 1.25 19.36
CA ALA A 215 -26.13 1.74 20.36
C ALA A 215 -26.72 3.12 20.00
N TYR A 216 -25.90 4.02 19.45
CA TYR A 216 -26.36 5.34 18.99
C TYR A 216 -27.09 5.25 17.64
N PHE A 217 -26.67 4.38 16.73
CA PHE A 217 -27.39 4.15 15.47
C PHE A 217 -28.82 3.69 15.72
N ILE A 218 -29.01 2.71 16.61
CA ILE A 218 -30.35 2.26 17.03
C ILE A 218 -31.08 3.39 17.78
N GLY A 219 -30.37 4.21 18.57
CA GLY A 219 -30.91 5.43 19.19
C GLY A 219 -31.52 6.40 18.18
N ILE A 220 -30.87 6.62 17.02
CA ILE A 220 -31.41 7.42 15.91
C ILE A 220 -32.73 6.82 15.41
N LEU A 221 -32.77 5.50 15.17
CA LEU A 221 -33.97 4.81 14.68
C LEU A 221 -35.12 4.93 15.68
N SER A 222 -34.83 4.72 16.97
CA SER A 222 -35.79 4.87 18.06
C SER A 222 -36.30 6.30 18.17
N ALA A 223 -35.43 7.30 18.15
CA ALA A 223 -35.86 8.70 18.20
C ALA A 223 -36.73 9.06 16.98
N ALA A 224 -36.33 8.62 15.78
CA ALA A 224 -37.11 8.84 14.55
C ALA A 224 -38.48 8.16 14.58
N SER A 225 -38.59 7.01 15.24
CA SER A 225 -39.85 6.27 15.39
C SER A 225 -40.80 6.89 16.42
N GLN A 226 -40.33 7.85 17.22
CA GLN A 226 -41.15 8.59 18.18
C GLN A 226 -41.49 10.01 17.71
N ILE A 227 -41.00 10.45 16.54
CA ILE A 227 -41.38 11.76 16.00
C ILE A 227 -42.91 11.82 15.94
N PRO A 228 -43.56 12.74 16.67
CA PRO A 228 -45.01 12.80 16.71
C PRO A 228 -45.55 13.13 15.31
N GLY A 229 -46.79 12.74 15.05
CA GLY A 229 -47.54 13.38 13.98
C GLY A 229 -47.65 14.86 14.32
N VAL A 230 -46.82 15.69 13.70
CA VAL A 230 -46.77 17.12 14.01
C VAL A 230 -48.09 17.72 13.50
N GLU A 231 -48.79 18.49 14.34
CA GLU A 231 -50.06 19.15 13.99
C GLU A 231 -49.88 20.08 12.77
N VAL A 232 -48.70 20.71 12.68
CA VAL A 232 -48.21 21.50 11.52
C VAL A 232 -48.14 20.67 10.22
N VAL A 233 -48.01 19.35 10.34
CA VAL A 233 -47.81 18.40 9.23
C VAL A 233 -49.02 17.45 9.06
N SER A 234 -50.19 17.89 9.55
CA SER A 234 -51.48 17.22 9.37
C SER A 234 -51.56 15.78 9.91
N GLU A 235 -50.98 15.51 11.08
CA GLU A 235 -51.02 14.19 11.75
C GLU A 235 -50.47 13.03 10.88
N THR A 236 -49.43 13.31 10.10
CA THR A 236 -48.79 12.30 9.24
C THR A 236 -47.53 11.72 9.89
N PHE A 237 -47.02 10.62 9.35
CA PHE A 237 -45.82 9.99 9.89
C PHE A 237 -44.60 10.19 9.00
N LEU A 238 -43.42 10.23 9.65
CA LEU A 238 -42.13 10.21 8.99
C LEU A 238 -41.97 8.93 8.16
N ASN A 239 -41.75 9.10 6.86
CA ASN A 239 -41.50 8.02 5.91
C ASN A 239 -40.00 7.90 5.60
N ARG A 240 -39.34 9.03 5.32
CA ARG A 240 -37.90 9.06 5.01
C ARG A 240 -37.23 10.27 5.61
N ALA A 241 -35.99 10.13 6.03
CA ALA A 241 -35.16 11.26 6.40
C ALA A 241 -33.79 11.16 5.75
N ARG A 242 -33.19 12.31 5.50
CA ARG A 242 -31.86 12.44 4.96
C ARG A 242 -31.10 13.42 5.84
N LEU A 243 -30.05 12.95 6.50
CA LEU A 243 -29.19 13.73 7.37
C LEU A 243 -27.78 13.76 6.77
N ILE A 244 -27.22 14.94 6.60
CA ILE A 244 -25.90 15.16 6.03
C ILE A 244 -25.11 16.01 7.01
N PHE A 245 -24.00 15.47 7.50
CA PHE A 245 -23.06 16.16 8.36
C PHE A 245 -21.78 16.39 7.56
N ASN A 246 -21.48 17.64 7.19
CA ASN A 246 -20.23 17.97 6.50
C ASN A 246 -19.17 18.37 7.52
N GLY A 247 -18.03 17.69 7.51
CA GLY A 247 -16.95 17.91 8.48
C GLY A 247 -16.27 19.27 8.27
N ASN A 248 -16.17 20.06 9.33
CA ASN A 248 -15.48 21.35 9.28
C ASN A 248 -13.99 21.18 9.65
N ARG A 249 -13.09 21.28 8.66
CA ARG A 249 -11.63 21.15 8.86
C ARG A 249 -11.05 22.16 9.87
N SER A 250 -11.72 23.29 10.11
CA SER A 250 -11.23 24.36 11.00
C SER A 250 -11.56 24.11 12.47
N ARG A 251 -12.42 23.13 12.78
CA ARG A 251 -12.90 22.85 14.13
C ARG A 251 -12.32 21.50 14.60
N SER A 252 -11.54 21.55 15.67
CA SER A 252 -10.93 20.36 16.29
C SER A 252 -11.64 19.89 17.55
N ASP A 253 -12.57 20.69 18.09
CA ASP A 253 -13.32 20.31 19.29
C ASP A 253 -14.45 19.34 18.96
N LEU A 254 -14.27 18.08 19.36
CA LEU A 254 -15.23 17.00 19.14
C LEU A 254 -16.50 17.13 19.97
N ARG A 255 -16.48 17.94 21.05
CA ARG A 255 -17.67 18.16 21.89
C ARG A 255 -18.57 19.24 21.32
N SER A 256 -18.03 20.13 20.49
CA SER A 256 -18.78 21.19 19.83
C SER A 256 -19.87 20.65 18.91
N GLU A 257 -21.02 21.33 18.89
CA GLU A 257 -22.08 21.10 17.89
C GLU A 257 -21.67 21.59 16.50
N ALA A 258 -20.75 22.55 16.43
CA ALA A 258 -20.23 23.13 15.18
C ALA A 258 -19.12 22.30 14.52
N LEU A 259 -18.88 21.08 14.98
CA LEU A 259 -17.94 20.15 14.35
C LEU A 259 -18.39 19.78 12.92
N PHE A 260 -19.71 19.67 12.73
CA PHE A 260 -20.33 19.35 11.47
C PHE A 260 -21.35 20.40 11.05
N ASP A 261 -21.29 20.80 9.78
CA ASP A 261 -22.35 21.58 9.17
C ASP A 261 -23.49 20.64 8.76
N LEU A 262 -24.59 20.70 9.52
CA LEU A 262 -25.77 19.87 9.32
C LEU A 262 -26.65 20.39 8.19
N ARG A 263 -27.04 19.49 7.29
CA ARG A 263 -28.19 19.65 6.40
C ARG A 263 -29.13 18.47 6.56
N TRP A 264 -30.42 18.73 6.59
CA TRP A 264 -31.41 17.68 6.79
C TRP A 264 -32.63 17.88 5.88
N SER A 265 -33.30 16.77 5.57
CA SER A 265 -34.62 16.77 4.97
C SER A 265 -35.46 15.61 5.49
N PHE A 266 -36.71 15.86 5.85
CA PHE A 266 -37.67 14.87 6.28
C PHE A 266 -38.82 14.82 5.27
N GLN A 267 -39.22 13.61 4.90
CA GLN A 267 -40.33 13.33 4.01
C GLN A 267 -41.39 12.53 4.75
N PHE A 268 -42.60 13.04 4.73
CA PHE A 268 -43.76 12.45 5.39
C PHE A 268 -44.63 11.65 4.41
N GLU A 269 -45.55 10.86 4.95
CA GLU A 269 -46.43 10.01 4.15
C GLU A 269 -47.36 10.80 3.20
N ASN A 270 -47.83 11.98 3.58
CA ASN A 270 -48.58 12.89 2.70
C ASN A 270 -47.75 13.55 1.59
N SER A 271 -46.52 13.08 1.35
CA SER A 271 -45.57 13.65 0.40
C SER A 271 -45.05 15.04 0.76
N LEU A 272 -45.32 15.56 1.96
CA LEU A 272 -44.68 16.78 2.44
C LEU A 272 -43.18 16.52 2.62
N VAL A 273 -42.36 17.43 2.11
CA VAL A 273 -40.92 17.46 2.32
C VAL A 273 -40.56 18.74 3.05
N VAL A 274 -39.88 18.58 4.18
CA VAL A 274 -39.43 19.66 5.04
C VAL A 274 -37.91 19.61 5.09
N THR A 275 -37.24 20.74 4.95
CA THR A 275 -35.78 20.82 4.82
C THR A 275 -35.17 21.81 5.80
N SER A 276 -33.85 21.78 5.97
CA SER A 276 -33.12 22.75 6.79
C SER A 276 -33.30 24.21 6.35
N ASP A 277 -33.65 24.43 5.08
CA ASP A 277 -33.84 25.76 4.50
C ASP A 277 -35.33 26.19 4.50
N SER A 278 -36.20 25.36 5.07
CA SER A 278 -37.62 25.68 5.20
C SER A 278 -37.82 26.74 6.28
N ASP A 279 -38.72 27.69 6.02
CA ASP A 279 -39.07 28.74 6.97
C ASP A 279 -40.15 28.24 7.94
N PHE A 280 -39.95 28.45 9.24
CA PHE A 280 -40.85 28.00 10.28
C PHE A 280 -41.17 29.13 11.26
N ASP A 281 -42.42 29.19 11.71
CA ASP A 281 -42.89 30.17 12.69
C ASP A 281 -42.40 29.90 14.13
N TYR A 282 -41.52 28.91 14.33
CA TYR A 282 -41.04 28.46 15.64
C TYR A 282 -39.56 28.09 15.59
N ASP A 283 -38.94 27.97 16.76
CA ASP A 283 -37.51 27.65 16.89
C ASP A 283 -37.19 26.24 16.36
N THR A 284 -36.34 26.18 15.34
CA THR A 284 -35.86 24.94 14.70
C THR A 284 -34.41 24.65 15.04
N THR A 285 -33.93 25.13 16.19
CA THR A 285 -32.60 24.79 16.71
C THR A 285 -32.43 23.26 16.65
N PRO A 286 -31.41 22.73 15.94
CA PRO A 286 -31.39 21.32 15.54
C PRO A 286 -31.06 20.36 16.68
N TYR A 287 -30.43 20.85 17.76
CA TYR A 287 -29.91 20.00 18.84
C TYR A 287 -30.48 20.43 20.17
N ASN A 288 -30.82 19.45 21.01
CA ASN A 288 -31.25 19.65 22.40
C ASN A 288 -32.37 20.70 22.61
N SER A 289 -33.23 20.88 21.61
CA SER A 289 -34.36 21.84 21.63
C SER A 289 -35.72 21.14 21.62
N ASP A 290 -36.79 21.93 21.71
CA ASP A 290 -38.19 21.49 21.58
C ASP A 290 -38.60 21.19 20.12
N PHE A 291 -37.72 21.38 19.14
CA PHE A 291 -37.98 21.02 17.75
C PHE A 291 -38.25 19.52 17.63
N TRP A 292 -39.35 19.12 16.99
CA TRP A 292 -39.75 17.71 16.90
C TRP A 292 -38.69 16.78 16.30
N ALA A 293 -37.79 17.29 15.45
CA ALA A 293 -36.70 16.50 14.87
C ALA A 293 -35.41 16.50 15.72
N SER A 294 -35.31 17.41 16.70
CA SER A 294 -34.14 17.59 17.57
C SER A 294 -33.65 16.28 18.20
N PRO A 295 -34.54 15.38 18.69
CA PRO A 295 -34.09 14.10 19.22
C PRO A 295 -33.28 13.26 18.23
N THR A 296 -33.81 13.07 17.02
CA THR A 296 -33.15 12.30 15.96
C THR A 296 -31.85 12.97 15.50
N LEU A 297 -31.86 14.30 15.36
CA LEU A 297 -30.69 15.08 14.94
C LEU A 297 -29.57 15.04 15.99
N THR A 298 -29.91 15.12 17.27
CA THR A 298 -28.97 15.07 18.41
C THR A 298 -28.31 13.70 18.51
N GLU A 299 -29.08 12.61 18.43
CA GLU A 299 -28.51 11.25 18.39
C GLU A 299 -27.61 11.03 17.17
N ALA A 300 -28.03 11.55 16.00
CA ALA A 300 -27.26 11.43 14.76
C ALA A 300 -25.95 12.23 14.79
N LEU A 301 -25.93 13.39 15.45
CA LEU A 301 -24.71 14.16 15.68
C LEU A 301 -23.72 13.35 16.54
N HIS A 302 -24.19 12.77 17.64
CA HIS A 302 -23.31 12.01 18.54
C HIS A 302 -22.79 10.73 17.88
N TYR A 303 -23.64 10.02 17.14
CA TYR A 303 -23.22 8.92 16.27
C TYR A 303 -22.11 9.35 15.31
N SER A 304 -22.28 10.49 14.63
CA SER A 304 -21.29 11.02 13.68
C SER A 304 -19.95 11.35 14.36
N LYS A 305 -19.96 11.87 15.60
CA LYS A 305 -18.76 12.13 16.41
C LYS A 305 -18.02 10.83 16.80
N ILE A 306 -18.76 9.77 17.16
CA ILE A 306 -18.20 8.44 17.43
C ILE A 306 -17.57 7.87 16.16
N MET A 307 -18.29 7.93 15.04
CA MET A 307 -17.79 7.43 13.76
C MET A 307 -16.55 8.19 13.27
N HIS A 308 -16.49 9.51 13.44
CA HIS A 308 -15.28 10.30 13.18
C HIS A 308 -14.07 9.72 13.92
N SER A 309 -14.23 9.47 15.22
CA SER A 309 -13.18 8.91 16.08
C SER A 309 -12.80 7.49 15.66
N LEU A 310 -13.79 6.67 15.30
CA LEU A 310 -13.58 5.28 14.89
C LEU A 310 -12.86 5.17 13.54
N PHE A 311 -13.20 6.03 12.57
CA PHE A 311 -12.46 6.12 11.31
C PHE A 311 -11.05 6.66 11.50
N ALA A 312 -10.85 7.64 12.39
CA ALA A 312 -9.51 8.14 12.70
C ALA A 312 -8.61 7.04 13.29
N LEU A 313 -9.15 6.15 14.15
CA LEU A 313 -8.41 4.98 14.65
C LEU A 313 -8.04 4.02 13.52
N ASP A 314 -8.98 3.71 12.64
CA ASP A 314 -8.74 2.74 11.57
C ASP A 314 -7.77 3.25 10.50
N LEU A 315 -7.85 4.54 10.18
CA LEU A 315 -6.94 5.21 9.24
C LEU A 315 -5.61 5.61 9.90
N GLY A 316 -5.45 5.32 11.19
CA GLY A 316 -4.22 5.56 11.95
C GLY A 316 -3.84 7.02 12.10
N ASN A 317 -4.84 7.91 12.12
CA ASN A 317 -4.65 9.33 12.35
C ASN A 317 -4.67 9.64 13.85
N CYS A 318 -3.58 9.28 14.54
CA CYS A 318 -3.48 9.39 15.99
C CYS A 318 -3.29 10.82 16.51
N ASP A 319 -2.90 11.75 15.64
CA ASP A 319 -2.74 13.17 15.98
C ASP A 319 -4.07 13.94 15.88
N SER A 320 -5.10 13.33 15.29
CA SER A 320 -6.45 13.91 15.22
C SER A 320 -7.14 13.84 16.58
N PRO A 321 -7.96 14.83 16.93
CA PRO A 321 -8.93 14.71 18.01
C PRO A 321 -9.71 13.39 17.88
N ASN A 322 -9.80 12.65 18.98
CA ASN A 322 -10.43 11.32 19.01
C ASN A 322 -11.09 11.07 20.37
N LEU A 323 -12.36 10.67 20.39
CA LEU A 323 -13.09 10.37 21.63
C LEU A 323 -12.75 9.00 22.23
N LEU A 324 -11.98 8.15 21.56
CA LEU A 324 -11.84 6.73 21.91
C LEU A 324 -10.42 6.35 22.35
N VAL A 325 -9.51 7.32 22.44
CA VAL A 325 -8.10 7.11 22.82
C VAL A 325 -7.81 7.45 24.28
N ASP A 326 -8.65 8.27 24.90
CA ASP A 326 -8.51 8.71 26.29
C ASP A 326 -9.80 8.49 27.09
N GLU A 327 -9.67 8.52 28.42
CA GLU A 327 -10.76 8.26 29.35
C GLU A 327 -11.85 9.34 29.33
N ASP A 328 -11.47 10.62 29.23
CA ASP A 328 -12.43 11.74 29.24
C ASP A 328 -13.24 11.79 27.95
N GLY A 329 -12.58 11.54 26.82
CA GLY A 329 -13.22 11.35 25.52
C GLY A 329 -14.17 10.16 25.53
N LEU A 330 -13.73 9.02 26.09
CA LEU A 330 -14.53 7.80 26.08
C LEU A 330 -15.78 7.95 26.97
N ASN A 331 -15.65 8.56 28.15
CA ASN A 331 -16.80 8.86 29.00
C ASN A 331 -17.83 9.75 28.27
N TYR A 332 -17.37 10.76 27.53
CA TYR A 332 -18.25 11.58 26.68
C TYR A 332 -18.87 10.76 25.54
N ALA A 333 -18.12 9.88 24.88
CA ALA A 333 -18.63 9.00 23.83
C ALA A 333 -19.71 8.03 24.34
N ILE A 334 -19.53 7.50 25.55
CA ILE A 334 -20.50 6.62 26.21
C ILE A 334 -21.80 7.38 26.48
N LEU A 335 -21.71 8.53 27.14
CA LEU A 335 -22.85 9.39 27.44
C LEU A 335 -22.45 10.86 27.32
N ASP A 336 -23.00 11.54 26.32
CA ASP A 336 -22.90 13.00 26.24
C ASP A 336 -23.76 13.63 27.36
N PRO A 337 -23.17 14.40 28.30
CA PRO A 337 -23.90 15.04 29.39
C PRO A 337 -24.95 16.05 28.90
N ASN A 338 -24.79 16.58 27.69
CA ASN A 338 -25.69 17.56 27.10
C ASN A 338 -26.81 16.92 26.27
N ASN A 339 -26.74 15.62 25.99
CA ASN A 339 -27.75 14.94 25.17
C ASN A 339 -29.03 14.70 25.97
N SER A 340 -30.01 15.57 25.77
CA SER A 340 -31.30 15.55 26.47
C SER A 340 -32.10 14.28 26.24
N ASN A 341 -31.87 13.56 25.14
CA ASN A 341 -32.60 12.33 24.82
C ASN A 341 -32.34 11.22 25.84
N ARG A 342 -31.11 11.13 26.34
CA ARG A 342 -30.64 10.00 27.19
C ARG A 342 -30.67 10.33 28.68
N LEU A 343 -31.00 11.57 29.05
CA LEU A 343 -31.22 11.96 30.45
C LEU A 343 -32.56 11.40 30.98
N PRO A 344 -32.70 11.23 32.32
CA PRO A 344 -33.98 10.84 32.92
C PRO A 344 -35.09 11.81 32.51
N GLY A 345 -36.25 11.30 32.07
CA GLY A 345 -37.33 12.11 31.51
C GLY A 345 -37.24 12.33 30.00
N GLY A 346 -36.05 12.14 29.40
CA GLY A 346 -35.83 12.23 27.96
C GLY A 346 -36.44 11.06 27.18
N ILE A 347 -36.56 11.24 25.86
CA ILE A 347 -37.24 10.29 24.99
C ILE A 347 -36.60 8.90 25.03
N LEU A 348 -35.27 8.81 25.06
CA LEU A 348 -34.52 7.56 25.16
C LEU A 348 -34.24 7.15 26.62
N GLY A 349 -34.23 8.10 27.55
CA GLY A 349 -33.98 7.88 28.97
C GLY A 349 -35.16 7.28 29.75
N ASN A 350 -36.38 7.42 29.25
CA ASN A 350 -37.58 6.82 29.85
C ASN A 350 -37.77 5.32 29.54
N PHE A 351 -36.94 4.76 28.65
CA PHE A 351 -36.97 3.34 28.29
C PHE A 351 -36.21 2.45 29.29
N THR A 352 -36.02 2.91 30.54
CA THR A 352 -35.31 2.19 31.61
C THR A 352 -36.08 1.01 32.22
N ASP A 353 -37.33 0.77 31.81
CA ASP A 353 -38.09 -0.41 32.21
C ASP A 353 -37.63 -1.63 31.39
N GLU A 354 -36.90 -2.55 32.03
CA GLU A 354 -36.35 -3.78 31.43
C GLU A 354 -37.43 -4.69 30.82
N ASN A 355 -38.69 -4.52 31.22
CA ASN A 355 -39.82 -5.32 30.73
C ASN A 355 -40.42 -4.80 29.42
N ARG A 356 -40.00 -3.63 28.93
CA ARG A 356 -40.40 -3.12 27.61
C ARG A 356 -39.42 -3.59 26.55
N LEU A 357 -39.91 -4.51 25.72
CA LEU A 357 -39.26 -5.15 24.56
C LEU A 357 -38.10 -4.33 23.94
N ASP A 358 -36.89 -4.88 24.02
CA ASP A 358 -35.66 -4.48 23.31
C ASP A 358 -35.01 -3.12 23.60
N ASN A 359 -35.38 -2.42 24.66
CA ASN A 359 -34.73 -1.16 25.08
C ASN A 359 -33.21 -1.30 25.38
N HIS A 360 -32.77 -2.51 25.72
CA HIS A 360 -31.37 -2.82 26.01
C HIS A 360 -30.44 -2.53 24.81
N ARG A 361 -30.95 -2.54 23.57
CA ARG A 361 -30.13 -2.39 22.35
C ARG A 361 -29.46 -1.02 22.20
N PHE A 362 -30.07 0.04 22.72
CA PHE A 362 -29.52 1.40 22.66
C PHE A 362 -29.16 1.99 24.03
N THR A 363 -29.57 1.35 25.12
CA THR A 363 -29.28 1.79 26.51
C THR A 363 -28.21 0.96 27.21
N MET A 364 -27.84 -0.20 26.67
CA MET A 364 -26.87 -1.12 27.25
C MET A 364 -25.82 -1.56 26.22
N LEU A 365 -24.66 -2.00 26.71
CA LEU A 365 -23.59 -2.58 25.92
C LEU A 365 -23.36 -4.04 26.31
N PRO A 366 -23.01 -4.92 25.35
CA PRO A 366 -22.64 -6.29 25.69
C PRO A 366 -21.31 -6.30 26.45
N ARG A 367 -21.21 -7.12 27.50
CA ARG A 367 -19.93 -7.39 28.14
C ARG A 367 -19.04 -8.21 27.21
N PRO A 368 -17.73 -7.94 27.17
CA PRO A 368 -16.80 -8.66 26.31
C PRO A 368 -16.59 -10.12 26.71
N ASP A 369 -16.84 -10.47 27.98
CA ASP A 369 -16.66 -11.80 28.57
C ASP A 369 -17.95 -12.64 28.63
N ALA A 370 -19.09 -12.07 28.21
CA ALA A 370 -20.37 -12.77 28.26
C ALA A 370 -20.49 -13.83 27.16
N ASP A 371 -21.11 -14.97 27.52
CA ASP A 371 -21.46 -16.00 26.55
C ASP A 371 -22.45 -15.43 25.52
N LYS A 372 -22.18 -15.65 24.23
CA LYS A 372 -22.83 -14.98 23.09
C LYS A 372 -24.34 -15.28 22.97
N SER A 373 -24.88 -16.13 23.84
CA SER A 373 -26.21 -16.71 23.73
C SER A 373 -27.30 -16.08 24.61
N LEU A 374 -26.99 -15.13 25.52
CA LEU A 374 -27.97 -14.62 26.48
C LEU A 374 -27.92 -13.09 26.68
N ILE A 375 -29.10 -12.47 26.65
CA ILE A 375 -29.43 -11.08 27.06
C ILE A 375 -28.89 -10.76 28.48
N ARG A 376 -28.56 -11.76 29.30
CA ARG A 376 -27.98 -11.60 30.66
C ARG A 376 -26.53 -11.09 30.70
N GLY A 377 -25.94 -10.78 29.54
CA GLY A 377 -24.56 -10.31 29.42
C GLY A 377 -24.39 -8.81 29.19
N THR A 378 -25.45 -7.99 29.27
CA THR A 378 -25.37 -6.54 28.96
C THR A 378 -25.21 -5.67 30.20
N VAL A 379 -24.61 -4.49 30.05
CA VAL A 379 -24.42 -3.50 31.11
C VAL A 379 -24.98 -2.15 30.65
N PRO A 380 -25.76 -1.43 31.47
CA PRO A 380 -26.24 -0.09 31.14
C PRO A 380 -25.11 0.86 30.78
N LEU A 381 -25.33 1.75 29.80
CA LEU A 381 -24.31 2.71 29.33
C LEU A 381 -23.68 3.49 30.48
N LYS A 382 -24.49 3.94 31.45
CA LYS A 382 -24.03 4.69 32.63
C LYS A 382 -23.03 3.92 33.51
N GLU A 383 -23.13 2.60 33.55
CA GLU A 383 -22.28 1.72 34.35
C GLU A 383 -21.20 1.02 33.52
N SER A 384 -21.29 1.15 32.19
CA SER A 384 -20.49 0.39 31.24
C SER A 384 -19.00 0.67 31.40
N TYR A 385 -18.58 1.94 31.54
CA TYR A 385 -17.16 2.28 31.69
C TYR A 385 -16.54 1.57 32.90
N LYS A 386 -17.12 1.77 34.09
CA LYS A 386 -16.61 1.18 35.35
C LYS A 386 -16.60 -0.36 35.32
N THR A 387 -17.56 -0.97 34.63
CA THR A 387 -17.73 -2.43 34.63
C THR A 387 -16.90 -3.12 33.57
N ILE A 388 -16.80 -2.53 32.38
CA ILE A 388 -16.16 -3.13 31.21
C ILE A 388 -14.68 -2.76 31.15
N GLN A 389 -14.29 -1.53 31.48
CA GLN A 389 -12.91 -1.05 31.37
C GLN A 389 -11.88 -1.95 32.07
N PRO A 390 -12.13 -2.55 33.26
CA PRO A 390 -11.18 -3.46 33.90
C PRO A 390 -10.88 -4.74 33.08
N LEU A 391 -11.73 -5.08 32.10
CA LEU A 391 -11.58 -6.24 31.23
C LEU A 391 -10.85 -5.90 29.92
N MET A 392 -10.64 -4.61 29.64
CA MET A 392 -10.17 -4.10 28.35
C MET A 392 -8.65 -3.99 28.30
N GLY A 393 -8.11 -4.02 27.09
CA GLY A 393 -6.75 -3.56 26.81
C GLY A 393 -6.60 -2.04 26.91
N PRO A 394 -5.38 -1.51 26.69
CA PRO A 394 -5.17 -0.08 26.63
C PRO A 394 -5.96 0.56 25.48
N LEU A 395 -6.46 1.77 25.71
CA LEU A 395 -6.96 2.62 24.63
C LEU A 395 -5.74 3.09 23.82
N SER A 396 -5.75 2.84 22.51
CA SER A 396 -4.59 3.11 21.66
C SER A 396 -4.99 3.42 20.23
N CYS A 397 -4.06 4.07 19.53
CA CYS A 397 -4.12 4.32 18.11
C CYS A 397 -2.79 3.89 17.49
N GLU A 398 -2.86 3.20 16.35
CA GLU A 398 -1.71 2.73 15.60
C GLU A 398 -1.73 3.34 14.19
N LYS A 399 -0.56 3.69 13.66
CA LYS A 399 -0.46 4.21 12.28
C LYS A 399 -0.93 3.15 11.29
N ALA A 400 -1.65 3.59 10.26
CA ALA A 400 -2.21 2.70 9.27
C ALA A 400 -1.55 2.87 7.90
N THR A 401 -1.39 1.75 7.19
CA THR A 401 -1.09 1.70 5.76
C THR A 401 -2.20 0.95 5.03
N ILE A 402 -2.24 1.03 3.70
CA ILE A 402 -3.16 0.22 2.90
C ILE A 402 -2.67 -1.23 2.94
N ALA A 403 -3.56 -2.14 3.33
CA ALA A 403 -3.28 -3.58 3.34
C ALA A 403 -3.25 -4.11 1.90
N ALA A 404 -2.05 -4.19 1.34
CA ALA A 404 -1.79 -4.70 0.00
C ALA A 404 -0.57 -5.64 -0.01
N GLN A 405 -0.50 -6.48 -1.04
CA GLN A 405 0.70 -7.28 -1.33
C GLN A 405 1.51 -6.58 -2.41
N TYR A 406 2.80 -6.45 -2.18
CA TYR A 406 3.75 -5.83 -3.09
C TYR A 406 4.62 -6.89 -3.75
N LEU A 407 4.96 -6.66 -5.03
CA LEU A 407 5.85 -7.52 -5.78
C LEU A 407 7.27 -6.94 -5.77
N CYS A 408 8.22 -7.67 -5.19
CA CYS A 408 9.62 -7.28 -5.12
C CYS A 408 10.49 -8.25 -5.91
N SER A 409 11.50 -7.73 -6.61
CA SER A 409 12.51 -8.54 -7.30
C SER A 409 13.70 -8.74 -6.37
N VAL A 410 13.82 -9.92 -5.74
CA VAL A 410 14.86 -10.20 -4.73
C VAL A 410 15.94 -11.13 -5.30
N PRO A 411 17.24 -10.87 -5.08
CA PRO A 411 18.31 -11.73 -5.55
C PRO A 411 18.29 -13.06 -4.78
N LYS A 412 18.17 -14.15 -5.55
CA LYS A 412 18.24 -15.53 -5.07
C LYS A 412 19.40 -16.24 -5.74
N GLN A 413 20.18 -16.95 -4.94
CA GLN A 413 21.30 -17.73 -5.44
C GLN A 413 20.81 -18.79 -6.43
N LYS A 414 21.54 -18.97 -7.54
CA LYS A 414 21.33 -20.06 -8.49
C LYS A 414 21.57 -21.40 -7.82
N SER A 415 21.05 -22.48 -8.43
CA SER A 415 21.42 -23.82 -7.98
C SER A 415 22.93 -24.00 -8.09
N VAL A 416 23.52 -24.74 -7.14
CA VAL A 416 24.98 -24.87 -7.01
C VAL A 416 25.63 -25.30 -8.32
N GLY A 417 25.02 -26.22 -9.07
CA GLY A 417 25.53 -26.69 -10.35
C GLY A 417 25.54 -25.61 -11.45
N VAL A 418 24.46 -24.84 -11.57
CA VAL A 418 24.36 -23.77 -12.59
C VAL A 418 25.28 -22.61 -12.22
N MET A 419 25.37 -22.28 -10.93
CA MET A 419 26.29 -21.27 -10.42
C MET A 419 27.75 -21.62 -10.73
N LEU A 420 28.19 -22.83 -10.38
CA LEU A 420 29.56 -23.27 -10.64
C LEU A 420 29.88 -23.27 -12.14
N LEU A 421 28.96 -23.75 -12.98
CA LEU A 421 29.13 -23.75 -14.42
C LEU A 421 29.26 -22.32 -14.97
N ALA A 422 28.41 -21.40 -14.52
CA ALA A 422 28.45 -20.00 -14.95
C ALA A 422 29.76 -19.31 -14.52
N ILE A 423 30.24 -19.55 -13.30
CA ILE A 423 31.51 -18.99 -12.80
C ILE A 423 32.69 -19.53 -13.60
N VAL A 424 32.76 -20.86 -13.80
CA VAL A 424 33.87 -21.48 -14.55
C VAL A 424 33.92 -20.99 -15.99
N LEU A 425 32.77 -20.87 -16.65
CA LEU A 425 32.70 -20.35 -18.02
C LEU A 425 33.16 -18.89 -18.09
N ALA A 426 32.73 -18.05 -17.15
CA ALA A 426 33.14 -16.65 -17.10
C ALA A 426 34.64 -16.49 -16.79
N ASP A 427 35.17 -17.23 -15.80
CA ASP A 427 36.59 -17.23 -15.43
C ASP A 427 37.48 -17.65 -16.60
N LEU A 428 37.07 -18.66 -17.37
CA LEU A 428 37.79 -19.09 -18.57
C LEU A 428 37.92 -17.97 -19.60
N VAL A 429 36.86 -17.20 -19.84
CA VAL A 429 36.88 -16.07 -20.78
C VAL A 429 37.80 -14.96 -20.27
N PHE A 430 37.72 -14.59 -19.00
CA PHE A 430 38.58 -13.55 -18.42
C PHE A 430 40.06 -13.96 -18.37
N LEU A 431 40.35 -15.22 -18.04
CA LEU A 431 41.72 -15.73 -18.04
C LEU A 431 42.30 -15.80 -19.46
N GLN A 432 41.50 -16.17 -20.48
CA GLN A 432 41.93 -16.10 -21.88
C GLN A 432 42.26 -14.66 -22.32
N ALA A 433 41.42 -13.69 -21.93
CA ALA A 433 41.66 -12.28 -22.21
C ALA A 433 42.93 -11.76 -21.51
N ALA A 434 43.10 -12.08 -20.23
CA ALA A 434 44.29 -11.73 -19.44
C ALA A 434 45.56 -12.34 -20.04
N TRP A 435 45.49 -13.60 -20.48
CA TRP A 435 46.60 -14.26 -21.16
C TRP A 435 46.95 -13.58 -22.49
N LYS A 436 45.96 -13.20 -23.30
CA LYS A 436 46.19 -12.46 -24.54
C LYS A 436 46.81 -11.09 -24.30
N LEU A 437 46.38 -10.38 -23.25
CA LEU A 437 47.00 -9.13 -22.82
C LEU A 437 48.45 -9.33 -22.36
N LEU A 438 48.73 -10.40 -21.62
CA LEU A 438 50.09 -10.76 -21.20
C LEU A 438 50.99 -11.06 -22.41
N GLN A 439 50.48 -11.84 -23.37
CA GLN A 439 51.20 -12.10 -24.63
C GLN A 439 51.46 -10.81 -25.40
N TRP A 440 50.43 -9.99 -25.60
CA TRP A 440 50.56 -8.72 -26.32
C TRP A 440 51.55 -7.75 -25.67
N THR A 441 51.53 -7.63 -24.34
CA THR A 441 52.49 -6.78 -23.59
C THR A 441 53.90 -7.34 -23.65
N ALA A 442 54.06 -8.67 -23.57
CA ALA A 442 55.35 -9.32 -23.73
C ALA A 442 55.91 -9.12 -25.15
N ASP A 443 55.11 -9.35 -26.18
CA ASP A 443 55.48 -9.18 -27.59
C ASP A 443 55.83 -7.72 -27.92
N SER A 444 55.04 -6.77 -27.40
CA SER A 444 55.33 -5.34 -27.53
C SER A 444 56.66 -4.95 -26.89
N ARG A 445 56.95 -5.49 -25.69
CA ARG A 445 58.23 -5.25 -25.00
C ARG A 445 59.41 -5.92 -25.72
N MET A 446 59.16 -7.03 -26.43
CA MET A 446 60.15 -7.77 -27.21
C MET A 446 60.44 -7.11 -28.56
N ALA A 447 59.44 -6.49 -29.21
CA ALA A 447 59.60 -5.75 -30.46
C ALA A 447 60.61 -4.58 -30.36
N ASN A 448 60.75 -4.02 -29.16
CA ASN A 448 61.69 -2.94 -28.84
C ASN A 448 63.13 -3.41 -28.57
N ARG A 449 63.44 -4.72 -28.64
CA ARG A 449 64.81 -5.25 -28.48
C ARG A 449 65.35 -5.79 -29.80
N PRO A 450 66.36 -5.15 -30.42
CA PRO A 450 66.88 -5.54 -31.73
C PRO A 450 67.54 -6.94 -31.74
N GLN A 451 67.97 -7.43 -30.58
CA GLN A 451 68.73 -8.68 -30.43
C GLN A 451 67.89 -9.96 -30.59
N MET A 452 66.58 -9.84 -30.77
CA MET A 452 65.67 -10.98 -30.91
C MET A 452 65.06 -11.15 -32.30
N LYS A 453 65.44 -10.30 -33.26
CA LYS A 453 65.03 -10.41 -34.67
C LYS A 453 65.92 -11.34 -35.50
N PHE A 454 66.90 -12.00 -34.88
CA PHE A 454 67.87 -12.86 -35.57
C PHE A 454 67.66 -14.33 -35.23
N CYS A 455 67.64 -15.20 -36.24
CA CYS A 455 67.61 -16.66 -36.06
C CYS A 455 68.94 -17.14 -35.43
N GLU A 456 68.90 -18.09 -34.48
CA GLU A 456 70.08 -18.61 -33.79
C GLU A 456 71.05 -19.27 -34.80
N GLY A 457 70.49 -19.95 -35.81
CA GLY A 457 71.24 -20.44 -36.97
C GLY A 457 71.74 -19.38 -37.97
N CYS A 458 71.25 -18.13 -37.90
CA CYS A 458 71.80 -17.03 -38.71
C CYS A 458 73.05 -16.41 -38.07
N LEU A 459 73.24 -16.56 -36.76
CA LEU A 459 74.45 -16.13 -36.08
C LEU A 459 75.56 -17.19 -36.20
N ASP A 460 75.22 -18.49 -36.16
CA ASP A 460 76.19 -19.56 -36.41
C ASP A 460 76.67 -19.61 -37.88
N ALA A 461 75.83 -19.20 -38.84
CA ALA A 461 76.24 -19.05 -40.24
C ALA A 461 77.17 -17.84 -40.49
N GLN A 462 77.25 -16.88 -39.56
CA GLN A 462 78.11 -15.68 -39.66
C GLN A 462 79.57 -15.90 -39.23
N GLY A 463 79.97 -17.14 -38.94
CA GLY A 463 81.40 -17.51 -38.90
C GLY A 463 82.10 -17.44 -40.27
N GLY A 464 81.36 -17.27 -41.37
CA GLY A 464 81.88 -17.05 -42.72
C GLY A 464 81.39 -15.72 -43.30
N SER A 465 82.29 -14.74 -43.33
CA SER A 465 82.23 -13.45 -44.06
C SER A 465 81.04 -13.22 -45.00
N GLY A 466 80.16 -12.27 -44.63
CA GLY A 466 79.18 -11.67 -45.55
C GLY A 466 77.89 -11.22 -44.85
N GLY A 467 77.84 -9.96 -44.42
CA GLY A 467 76.60 -9.35 -43.92
C GLY A 467 75.57 -9.21 -45.03
N VAL A 468 74.34 -9.65 -44.77
CA VAL A 468 73.17 -9.26 -45.55
C VAL A 468 72.19 -8.55 -44.63
N GLU A 469 72.05 -7.27 -44.91
CA GLU A 469 71.11 -6.33 -44.32
C GLU A 469 69.71 -6.62 -44.89
N LEU A 470 68.82 -7.17 -44.06
CA LEU A 470 67.39 -7.35 -44.39
C LEU A 470 66.62 -6.06 -44.05
N GLU A 471 67.07 -4.96 -44.63
CA GLU A 471 66.31 -3.72 -44.74
C GLU A 471 65.98 -3.54 -46.22
N ASN A 472 64.88 -4.16 -46.66
CA ASN A 472 64.03 -3.77 -47.80
C ASN A 472 63.18 -4.97 -48.25
N GLN A 473 62.02 -5.16 -47.64
CA GLN A 473 60.92 -5.85 -48.30
C GLN A 473 59.66 -4.98 -48.22
N PRO A 474 59.14 -4.50 -49.36
CA PRO A 474 58.13 -3.46 -49.38
C PRO A 474 56.76 -3.99 -48.96
N ARG A 475 56.04 -3.13 -48.22
CA ARG A 475 54.59 -3.23 -48.00
C ARG A 475 53.86 -3.15 -49.36
N GLY A 476 53.37 -4.27 -49.87
CA GLY A 476 52.44 -4.34 -50.99
C GLY A 476 51.00 -4.43 -50.50
N ARG A 477 50.27 -3.31 -50.54
CA ARG A 477 48.84 -3.21 -50.22
C ARG A 477 48.03 -3.39 -51.52
N GLN A 478 47.11 -4.35 -51.51
CA GLN A 478 45.81 -4.45 -52.20
C GLN A 478 45.58 -3.88 -53.63
N GLN A 479 44.93 -4.74 -54.43
CA GLN A 479 43.73 -4.53 -55.28
C GLN A 479 43.84 -4.54 -56.83
N ALA A 480 43.03 -5.48 -57.37
CA ALA A 480 42.01 -5.34 -58.43
C ALA A 480 42.34 -5.66 -59.91
N GLY A 481 41.44 -6.49 -60.48
CA GLY A 481 41.17 -6.70 -61.91
C GLY A 481 41.61 -8.06 -62.45
N SER A 482 40.83 -8.89 -63.15
CA SER A 482 39.40 -9.03 -63.49
C SER A 482 39.30 -10.19 -64.51
N SER A 483 38.15 -10.90 -64.55
CA SER A 483 37.68 -11.77 -65.66
C SER A 483 38.42 -13.14 -65.81
N LEU A 484 37.84 -14.32 -66.09
CA LEU A 484 36.59 -14.78 -66.72
C LEU A 484 36.25 -16.22 -66.26
N ARG A 485 34.95 -16.57 -66.34
CA ARG A 485 34.28 -17.91 -66.32
C ARG A 485 34.89 -18.89 -67.37
N PRO A 486 34.66 -20.24 -67.39
CA PRO A 486 33.33 -20.92 -67.27
C PRO A 486 33.22 -22.40 -66.79
N ASN A 487 31.96 -22.86 -66.63
CA ASN A 487 31.37 -24.23 -66.76
C ASN A 487 31.88 -25.38 -65.83
N ASP A 488 31.13 -26.40 -65.42
CA ASP A 488 29.75 -26.88 -65.66
C ASP A 488 29.39 -27.99 -64.61
N ARG A 489 28.08 -28.27 -64.48
CA ARG A 489 27.43 -29.53 -63.99
C ARG A 489 27.59 -30.01 -62.53
N TYR A 490 26.45 -30.13 -61.83
CA TYR A 490 25.83 -31.41 -61.41
C TYR A 490 24.35 -31.13 -61.03
N VAL A 491 23.41 -31.60 -61.85
CA VAL A 491 22.43 -32.68 -61.60
C VAL A 491 21.35 -32.39 -60.52
N ARG A 492 20.13 -32.37 -61.06
CA ARG A 492 18.78 -32.27 -60.50
C ARG A 492 18.37 -33.57 -59.79
N LEU A 493 17.66 -33.50 -58.67
CA LEU A 493 16.61 -34.48 -58.31
C LEU A 493 15.48 -33.80 -57.52
N HIS A 494 14.26 -34.08 -57.99
CA HIS A 494 12.93 -33.70 -57.50
C HIS A 494 12.61 -34.28 -56.11
N SER A 495 11.70 -33.70 -55.33
CA SER A 495 10.25 -34.04 -55.28
C SER A 495 9.58 -33.11 -54.23
N ARG A 496 8.52 -32.32 -54.49
CA ARG A 496 7.07 -32.63 -54.27
C ARG A 496 6.84 -33.61 -53.11
N GLU A 497 6.02 -33.34 -52.09
CA GLU A 497 4.70 -32.68 -52.05
C GLU A 497 4.62 -31.58 -50.98
#